data_AF-A0AAD9IVN3-F1
#
_entry.id   AF-A0AAD9IVN3-F1
#
_cell.length_a   1.000
_cell.length_b   1.000
_cell.length_c   1.000
_cell.angle_alpha   90.00
_cell.angle_beta   90.00
_cell.angle_gamma   90.00
#
_symmetry.space_group_name_H-M   'P 1'
#
loop_
_entity.id
_entity.type
_entity.pdbx_description
1 polymer ?
#
loop_
_entity_poly.entity_id
_entity_poly.type
_entity_poly.pdbx_seq_one_letter_code
_entity_poly.pdbx_strand_id
1 'polypeptide(L)'
;MDNITNATISFLTAYSIDNSTQLEHAQKIFDIEFPDMTTITIAMTITYAVVFLFGLVGNVLVIFVICRNPDMSTTTNYFLINLSLADLLVLLQSTTSFIISALPLMNPDPYGRMFSWDKVDYVLSSFIISYVHVLENQALWCEVE
;
A
#
# COMPACT_ATOMS: atom_id res chain seq x y z
N MET A 1 -67.07 -1.98 -14.74
CA MET A 1 -65.89 -1.64 -15.56
C MET A 1 -64.57 -1.85 -14.79
N ASP A 2 -64.66 -2.31 -13.53
CA ASP A 2 -63.57 -2.23 -12.55
C ASP A 2 -62.64 -3.45 -12.57
N ASN A 3 -63.07 -4.57 -13.15
CA ASN A 3 -62.28 -5.80 -13.18
C ASN A 3 -61.10 -5.71 -14.18
N ILE A 4 -61.32 -5.03 -15.30
CA ILE A 4 -60.28 -4.86 -16.34
C ILE A 4 -59.22 -3.86 -15.87
N THR A 5 -59.63 -2.78 -15.21
CA THR A 5 -58.71 -1.79 -14.64
C THR A 5 -57.84 -2.40 -13.53
N ASN A 6 -58.43 -3.23 -12.67
CA ASN A 6 -57.69 -3.90 -11.60
C ASN A 6 -56.69 -4.93 -12.13
N ALA A 7 -57.05 -5.65 -13.21
CA ALA A 7 -56.14 -6.57 -13.87
C ALA A 7 -54.93 -5.85 -14.51
N THR A 8 -55.16 -4.72 -15.19
CA THR A 8 -54.08 -3.91 -15.77
C THR A 8 -53.17 -3.34 -14.69
N ILE A 9 -53.72 -2.85 -13.58
CA ILE A 9 -52.92 -2.36 -12.43
C ILE A 9 -52.08 -3.49 -11.84
N SER A 10 -52.64 -4.69 -11.67
CA SER A 10 -51.89 -5.85 -11.16
C SER A 10 -50.75 -6.25 -12.10
N PHE A 11 -50.96 -6.22 -13.42
CA PHE A 11 -49.94 -6.54 -14.41
C PHE A 11 -48.81 -5.50 -14.41
N LEU A 12 -49.16 -4.22 -14.40
CA LEU A 12 -48.18 -3.12 -14.35
C LEU A 12 -47.39 -3.14 -13.05
N THR A 13 -48.05 -3.46 -11.94
CA THR A 13 -47.41 -3.59 -10.64
C THR A 13 -46.42 -4.76 -10.64
N ALA A 14 -46.83 -5.93 -11.12
CA ALA A 14 -45.94 -7.09 -11.25
C ALA A 14 -44.72 -6.81 -12.15
N TYR A 15 -44.94 -6.13 -13.28
CA TYR A 15 -43.86 -5.72 -14.19
C TYR A 15 -42.90 -4.71 -13.56
N SER A 16 -43.42 -3.72 -12.82
CA SER A 16 -42.59 -2.73 -12.14
C SER A 16 -41.73 -3.35 -11.03
N ILE A 17 -42.27 -4.36 -10.32
CA ILE A 17 -41.55 -5.11 -9.29
C ILE A 17 -40.41 -5.91 -9.94
N ASP A 18 -40.70 -6.67 -11.00
CA ASP A 18 -39.68 -7.46 -11.71
C ASP A 18 -38.51 -6.58 -12.18
N ASN A 19 -38.80 -5.45 -12.83
CA ASN A 19 -37.75 -4.53 -13.28
C ASN A 19 -36.96 -3.93 -12.11
N SER A 20 -37.62 -3.61 -10.98
CA SER A 20 -36.92 -3.11 -9.79
C SER A 20 -35.95 -4.13 -9.20
N THR A 21 -36.36 -5.40 -9.13
CA THR A 21 -35.50 -6.48 -8.60
C THR A 21 -34.28 -6.74 -9.50
N GLN A 22 -34.45 -6.62 -10.82
CA GLN A 22 -33.35 -6.77 -11.77
C GLN A 22 -32.34 -5.63 -11.67
N LEU A 23 -32.79 -4.40 -11.42
CA LEU A 23 -31.92 -3.25 -11.21
C LEU A 23 -31.10 -3.39 -9.91
N GLU A 24 -31.72 -3.88 -8.83
CA GLU A 24 -30.99 -4.15 -7.58
C GLU A 24 -29.93 -5.25 -7.75
N HIS A 25 -30.24 -6.29 -8.53
CA HIS A 25 -29.28 -7.35 -8.85
C HIS A 25 -28.10 -6.82 -9.68
N ALA A 26 -28.37 -5.99 -10.70
CA ALA A 26 -27.33 -5.39 -11.53
C ALA A 26 -26.44 -4.44 -10.72
N GLN A 27 -27.04 -3.63 -9.84
CA GLN A 27 -26.32 -2.75 -8.91
C GLN A 27 -25.37 -3.56 -8.00
N LYS A 28 -25.87 -4.64 -7.41
CA LYS A 28 -25.06 -5.49 -6.53
C LYS A 28 -23.90 -6.18 -7.25
N ILE A 29 -24.09 -6.59 -8.50
CA ILE A 29 -23.00 -7.14 -9.33
C ILE A 29 -21.97 -6.04 -9.62
N PHE A 30 -22.42 -4.82 -9.93
CA PHE A 30 -21.54 -3.67 -10.16
C PHE A 30 -20.70 -3.32 -8.92
N ASP A 31 -21.28 -3.35 -7.73
CA ASP A 31 -20.57 -3.07 -6.46
C ASP A 31 -19.52 -4.15 -6.12
N ILE A 32 -19.75 -5.39 -6.55
CA ILE A 32 -18.77 -6.49 -6.39
C ILE A 32 -17.61 -6.34 -7.39
N GLU A 33 -17.91 -5.94 -8.63
CA GLU A 33 -16.93 -5.77 -9.70
C GLU A 33 -16.05 -4.52 -9.48
N PHE A 34 -16.63 -3.46 -8.91
CA PHE A 34 -15.96 -2.20 -8.61
C PHE A 34 -16.07 -1.87 -7.13
N PRO A 35 -15.24 -2.47 -6.26
CA PRO A 35 -15.26 -2.17 -4.85
C PRO A 35 -15.01 -0.68 -4.63
N ASP A 36 -15.78 -0.09 -3.70
CA ASP A 36 -15.63 1.32 -3.36
C ASP A 36 -14.16 1.69 -3.10
N MET A 37 -13.74 2.84 -3.62
CA MET A 37 -12.38 3.36 -3.46
C MET A 37 -11.95 3.42 -1.98
N THR A 38 -12.90 3.56 -1.07
CA THR A 38 -12.71 3.52 0.38
C THR A 38 -12.27 2.14 0.86
N THR A 39 -12.93 1.08 0.40
CA THR A 39 -12.61 -0.32 0.74
C THR A 39 -11.21 -0.69 0.27
N ILE A 40 -10.86 -0.31 -0.96
CA ILE A 40 -9.51 -0.54 -1.52
C ILE A 40 -8.46 0.20 -0.70
N THR A 41 -8.71 1.48 -0.38
CA THR A 41 -7.76 2.29 0.39
C THR A 41 -7.53 1.72 1.78
N ILE A 42 -8.60 1.33 2.49
CA ILE A 42 -8.52 0.74 3.83
C ILE A 42 -7.75 -0.59 3.79
N ALA A 43 -8.05 -1.47 2.83
CA ALA A 43 -7.36 -2.75 2.68
C ALA A 43 -5.85 -2.57 2.41
N MET A 44 -5.49 -1.60 1.56
CA MET A 44 -4.11 -1.24 1.28
C MET A 44 -3.40 -0.71 2.54
N THR A 45 -4.03 0.21 3.28
CA THR A 45 -3.47 0.75 4.53
C THR A 45 -3.19 -0.34 5.56
N ILE A 46 -4.12 -1.28 5.75
CA ILE A 46 -3.94 -2.41 6.69
C ILE A 46 -2.76 -3.28 6.25
N THR A 47 -2.69 -3.62 4.96
CA THR A 47 -1.61 -4.46 4.42
C THR A 47 -0.25 -3.80 4.60
N TYR A 48 -0.12 -2.51 4.28
CA TYR A 48 1.12 -1.76 4.51
C TYR A 48 1.50 -1.67 5.98
N ALA A 49 0.53 -1.47 6.88
CA ALA A 49 0.77 -1.42 8.32
C ALA A 49 1.30 -2.77 8.86
N VAL A 50 0.74 -3.88 8.39
CA VAL A 50 1.19 -5.23 8.77
C VAL A 50 2.63 -5.46 8.29
N VAL A 51 2.91 -5.19 7.02
CA VAL A 51 4.26 -5.31 6.45
C VAL A 51 5.24 -4.41 7.20
N PHE A 52 4.82 -3.20 7.58
CA PHE A 52 5.65 -2.28 8.35
C PHE A 52 6.03 -2.83 9.72
N LEU A 53 5.07 -3.38 10.47
CA LEU A 53 5.32 -3.95 11.79
C LEU A 53 6.22 -5.20 11.71
N PHE A 54 5.94 -6.11 10.78
CA PHE A 54 6.77 -7.30 10.59
C PHE A 54 8.18 -6.96 10.13
N GLY A 55 8.32 -6.02 9.19
CA GLY A 55 9.62 -5.54 8.72
C GLY A 55 10.41 -4.87 9.84
N LEU A 56 9.78 -4.05 10.68
CA LEU A 56 10.47 -3.38 11.78
C LEU A 56 10.92 -4.38 12.85
N VAL A 57 10.03 -5.29 13.28
CA VAL A 57 10.35 -6.29 14.30
C VAL A 57 11.41 -7.27 13.81
N GLY A 58 11.27 -7.78 12.58
CA GLY A 58 12.20 -8.75 11.99
C GLY A 58 13.61 -8.17 11.84
N ASN A 59 13.72 -6.97 11.29
CA ASN A 59 15.03 -6.36 11.03
C ASN A 59 15.72 -5.84 12.30
N VAL A 60 14.95 -5.35 13.28
CA VAL A 60 15.51 -4.99 14.60
C VAL A 60 15.99 -6.23 15.36
N LEU A 61 15.27 -7.37 15.26
CA LEU A 61 15.70 -8.64 15.86
C LEU A 61 17.01 -9.15 15.26
N VAL A 62 17.19 -9.05 13.94
CA VAL A 62 18.42 -9.43 13.26
C VAL A 62 19.60 -8.61 13.77
N ILE A 63 19.44 -7.28 13.83
CA ILE A 63 20.46 -6.37 14.38
C ILE A 63 20.76 -6.71 15.85
N PHE A 64 19.73 -6.96 16.66
CA PHE A 64 19.89 -7.31 18.08
C PHE A 64 20.67 -8.62 18.28
N VAL A 65 20.36 -9.65 17.51
CA VAL A 65 21.05 -10.96 17.59
C VAL A 65 22.52 -10.83 17.20
N ILE A 66 22.81 -10.02 16.18
CA ILE A 66 24.15 -9.72 15.70
C ILE A 66 24.96 -8.97 16.76
N CYS A 67 24.41 -7.92 17.36
CA CYS A 67 25.07 -7.18 18.43
C CYS A 67 25.37 -8.04 19.67
N ARG A 68 24.61 -9.13 19.88
CA ARG A 68 24.75 -10.00 21.07
C ARG A 68 25.78 -11.11 20.92
N ASN A 69 26.23 -11.46 19.70
CA ASN A 69 27.26 -12.48 19.47
C ASN A 69 28.33 -11.97 18.50
N PRO A 70 29.25 -11.08 18.94
CA PRO A 70 30.29 -10.52 18.09
C PRO A 70 31.43 -11.50 17.74
N ASP A 71 31.55 -12.65 18.41
CA ASP A 71 32.77 -13.46 18.41
C ASP A 71 32.98 -14.42 17.22
N MET A 72 32.12 -14.41 16.18
CA MET A 72 32.31 -15.20 14.95
C MET A 72 31.90 -14.40 13.70
N SER A 73 32.59 -13.30 13.39
CA SER A 73 32.47 -12.58 12.11
C SER A 73 33.38 -13.25 11.07
N THR A 74 32.91 -13.53 9.85
CA THR A 74 33.56 -12.88 8.69
C THR A 74 32.77 -12.91 7.36
N THR A 75 31.55 -13.45 7.26
CA THR A 75 30.78 -13.35 5.98
C THR A 75 29.26 -13.33 6.16
N THR A 76 28.70 -14.24 6.97
CA THR A 76 27.24 -14.31 7.18
C THR A 76 26.69 -13.08 7.91
N ASN A 77 27.46 -12.49 8.83
CA ASN A 77 27.04 -11.32 9.60
C ASN A 77 26.85 -10.08 8.71
N TYR A 78 27.81 -9.79 7.82
CA TYR A 78 27.69 -8.67 6.87
C TYR A 78 26.49 -8.81 5.93
N PHE A 79 26.21 -10.03 5.47
CA PHE A 79 25.03 -10.29 4.65
C PHE A 79 23.73 -9.98 5.41
N LEU A 80 23.64 -10.37 6.69
CA LEU A 80 22.46 -10.13 7.51
C LEU A 80 22.28 -8.65 7.87
N ILE A 81 23.37 -7.92 8.15
CA ILE A 81 23.33 -6.47 8.36
C ILE A 81 22.83 -5.77 7.09
N ASN A 82 23.39 -6.11 5.93
CA ASN A 82 23.00 -5.51 4.66
C ASN A 82 21.51 -5.77 4.34
N LEU A 83 21.04 -7.00 4.57
CA LEU A 83 19.63 -7.34 4.42
C LEU A 83 18.74 -6.49 5.34
N SER A 84 19.14 -6.33 6.61
CA SER A 84 18.39 -5.50 7.55
C SER A 84 18.35 -4.02 7.20
N LEU A 85 19.44 -3.49 6.62
CA LEU A 85 19.52 -2.11 6.13
C LEU A 85 18.64 -1.89 4.90
N ALA A 86 18.65 -2.83 3.95
CA ALA A 86 17.79 -2.77 2.77
C ALA A 86 16.31 -2.71 3.18
N ASP A 87 15.90 -3.55 4.13
CA ASP A 87 14.51 -3.56 4.60
C ASP A 87 14.15 -2.27 5.37
N LEU A 88 15.05 -1.74 6.22
CA LEU A 88 14.82 -0.46 6.90
C LEU A 88 14.64 0.69 5.89
N LEU A 89 15.41 0.70 4.80
CA LEU A 89 15.27 1.69 3.73
C LEU A 89 13.93 1.55 2.99
N VAL A 90 13.47 0.31 2.76
CA VAL A 90 12.14 0.06 2.17
C VAL A 90 11.02 0.53 3.11
N LEU A 91 11.16 0.36 4.42
CA LEU A 91 10.20 0.88 5.41
C LEU A 91 10.16 2.42 5.42
N LEU A 92 11.33 3.07 5.34
CA LEU A 92 11.42 4.53 5.25
C LEU A 92 10.81 5.06 3.94
N GLN A 93 11.06 4.39 2.83
CA GLN A 93 10.45 4.69 1.54
C GLN A 93 8.92 4.65 1.63
N SER A 94 8.39 3.55 2.18
CA SER A 94 6.95 3.33 2.30
C SER A 94 6.27 4.43 3.14
N THR A 95 6.89 4.82 4.25
CA THR A 95 6.37 5.86 5.14
C THR A 95 6.44 7.24 4.49
N THR A 96 7.52 7.53 3.78
CA THR A 96 7.73 8.81 3.08
C THR A 96 6.71 8.98 1.95
N SER A 97 6.48 7.94 1.14
CA SER A 97 5.45 7.97 0.09
C SER A 97 4.05 8.20 0.66
N PHE A 98 3.72 7.57 1.79
CA PHE A 98 2.43 7.78 2.46
C PHE A 98 2.29 9.23 2.97
N ILE A 99 3.32 9.78 3.63
CA ILE A 99 3.32 11.17 4.12
C ILE A 99 3.19 12.17 2.97
N ILE A 100 3.94 11.97 1.86
CA ILE A 100 3.86 12.83 0.67
C ILE A 100 2.47 12.79 0.04
N SER A 101 1.80 11.63 0.07
CA SER A 101 0.43 11.51 -0.42
C SER A 101 -0.61 12.17 0.51
N ALA A 102 -0.34 12.23 1.82
CA ALA A 102 -1.22 12.82 2.82
C ALA A 102 -1.03 14.35 2.97
N LEU A 103 0.16 14.88 2.70
CA LEU A 103 0.50 16.30 2.85
C LEU A 103 -0.42 17.28 2.07
N PRO A 104 -0.83 17.00 0.82
CA PRO A 104 -1.69 17.88 0.02
C PRO A 104 -3.11 18.06 0.58
N LEU A 105 -3.52 17.27 1.58
CA LEU A 105 -4.83 17.45 2.24
C LEU A 105 -4.93 18.78 3.00
N MET A 106 -3.80 19.41 3.33
CA MET A 106 -3.77 20.71 4.03
C MET A 106 -3.82 21.92 3.07
N ASN A 107 -3.63 21.73 1.75
CA ASN A 107 -3.86 22.75 0.73
C ASN A 107 -4.02 22.08 -0.66
N PRO A 108 -5.27 21.86 -1.14
CA PRO A 108 -5.51 21.13 -2.37
C PRO A 108 -5.15 21.98 -3.60
N ASP A 109 -4.08 21.60 -4.31
CA ASP A 109 -3.74 22.18 -5.61
C ASP A 109 -4.78 21.84 -6.69
N PRO A 110 -5.22 22.80 -7.52
CA PRO A 110 -6.23 22.58 -8.56
C PRO A 110 -5.73 21.80 -9.79
N TYR A 111 -4.41 21.64 -9.96
CA TYR A 111 -3.77 20.90 -11.07
C TYR A 111 -3.51 19.42 -10.74
N GLY A 112 -4.31 18.88 -9.82
CA GLY A 112 -4.12 17.59 -9.17
C GLY A 112 -3.68 16.43 -10.07
N ARG A 113 -2.65 15.72 -9.59
CA ARG A 113 -2.23 14.35 -9.94
C ARG A 113 -1.22 14.14 -11.08
N MET A 114 -0.89 15.14 -11.90
CA MET A 114 0.14 14.94 -12.95
C MET A 114 1.58 14.98 -12.41
N PHE A 115 1.79 15.53 -11.20
CA PHE A 115 3.10 15.62 -10.51
C PHE A 115 3.31 14.52 -9.44
N SER A 116 2.68 13.34 -9.61
CA SER A 116 2.81 12.22 -8.66
C SER A 116 3.99 11.32 -9.00
N TRP A 117 4.15 10.97 -10.27
CA TRP A 117 5.25 10.12 -10.75
C TRP A 117 6.60 10.82 -10.62
N ASP A 118 6.71 12.12 -10.95
CA ASP A 118 7.97 12.87 -10.78
C ASP A 118 8.44 12.93 -9.32
N LYS A 119 7.50 13.03 -8.37
CA LYS A 119 7.81 12.99 -6.93
C LYS A 119 8.21 11.58 -6.49
N VAL A 120 7.51 10.55 -6.97
CA VAL A 120 7.84 9.15 -6.70
C VAL A 120 9.22 8.81 -7.26
N ASP A 121 9.55 9.24 -8.47
CA ASP A 121 10.81 9.00 -9.15
C ASP A 121 11.97 9.74 -8.46
N TYR A 122 11.76 10.99 -8.02
CA TYR A 122 12.75 11.75 -7.25
C TYR A 122 13.04 11.12 -5.89
N VAL A 123 11.98 10.69 -5.19
CA VAL A 123 12.07 10.01 -3.90
C VAL A 123 12.80 8.69 -4.08
N LEU A 124 12.35 7.82 -5.01
CA LEU A 124 13.01 6.56 -5.34
C LEU A 124 14.50 6.76 -5.65
N SER A 125 14.84 7.75 -6.47
CA SER A 125 16.22 8.06 -6.82
C SER A 125 17.06 8.47 -5.61
N SER A 126 16.53 9.31 -4.72
CA SER A 126 17.21 9.76 -3.49
C SER A 126 17.48 8.59 -2.54
N PHE A 127 16.53 7.67 -2.40
CA PHE A 127 16.68 6.49 -1.54
C PHE A 127 17.60 5.42 -2.16
N ILE A 128 17.59 5.24 -3.49
CA ILE A 128 18.56 4.38 -4.19
C ILE A 128 19.98 4.92 -4.00
N ILE A 129 20.19 6.23 -4.14
CA ILE A 129 21.49 6.87 -3.89
C ILE A 129 21.92 6.65 -2.42
N SER A 130 21.00 6.82 -1.47
CA SER A 130 21.26 6.53 -0.06
C SER A 130 21.64 5.07 0.19
N TYR A 131 20.99 4.11 -0.46
CA TYR A 131 21.30 2.68 -0.35
C TYR A 131 22.67 2.35 -0.93
N VAL A 132 22.98 2.85 -2.14
CA VAL A 132 24.29 2.68 -2.78
C VAL A 132 25.40 3.26 -1.91
N HIS A 133 25.19 4.46 -1.34
CA HIS A 133 26.18 5.07 -0.46
C HIS A 133 26.39 4.27 0.84
N VAL A 134 25.32 3.72 1.41
CA VAL A 134 25.42 2.82 2.57
C VAL A 134 26.19 1.55 2.22
N LEU A 135 25.92 0.95 1.06
CA LEU A 135 26.63 -0.25 0.57
C LEU A 135 28.12 0.01 0.33
N GLU A 136 28.46 1.13 -0.32
CA GLU A 136 29.86 1.52 -0.57
C GLU A 136 30.62 1.70 0.74
N ASN A 137 30.00 2.34 1.73
CA ASN A 137 30.60 2.50 3.05
C ASN A 137 30.85 1.12 3.68
N GLN A 138 29.87 0.20 3.68
CA GLN A 138 30.04 -1.15 4.25
C GLN A 138 31.13 -1.97 3.55
N ALA A 139 31.26 -1.86 2.23
CA ALA A 139 32.31 -2.53 1.47
C ALA A 139 33.72 -2.03 1.85
N LEU A 140 33.86 -0.71 2.05
CA LEU A 140 35.11 -0.10 2.54
C LEU A 140 35.48 -0.57 3.95
N TRP A 141 34.53 -0.71 4.87
CA TRP A 141 34.80 -1.24 6.22
C TRP A 141 35.32 -2.68 6.19
N CYS A 142 34.84 -3.50 5.25
CA CYS A 142 35.26 -4.89 5.12
C CYS A 142 36.66 -5.04 4.46
N GLU A 143 37.15 -4.03 3.75
CA GLU A 143 38.45 -4.06 3.05
C GLU A 143 39.59 -3.49 3.90
N VAL A 144 39.25 -2.76 4.98
CA VAL A 144 40.21 -2.13 5.92
C VAL A 144 40.53 -3.04 7.12
N GLU A 145 39.81 -4.15 7.29
CA GLU A 145 39.97 -5.14 8.36
C GLU A 145 40.60 -6.45 7.83
#